data_AF-A0A109K336-F1
#
_entry.id   AF-A0A109K336-F1
#
_cell.length_a   1.000
_cell.length_b   1.000
_cell.length_c   1.000
_cell.angle_alpha   90.00
_cell.angle_beta   90.00
_cell.angle_gamma   90.00
#
_symmetry.space_group_name_H-M   'P 1'
#
loop_
_entity.id
_entity.type
_entity.pdbx_description
1 polymer ?
#
loop_
_entity_poly.entity_id
_entity_poly.type
_entity_poly.pdbx_seq_one_letter_code
_entity_poly.pdbx_strand_id
1 'polypeptide(L)'
;MSERNPTGEGSAEYATSFGVSGVDEYDMLLASLGRTEEEDQRVSVHEAGHAVAARLLGHPLGGATIDPGPGYEGRVWGAAHAEAFAEGRETDASDVRDAIAPMMPEPGEDISSVSDVFANIYGHCIELAAGRAAERMLLDDHHSQSAGDDLRQMQDLALLICKSDKAIETFITHCGVAARDLLMPYGDAVMVLSTVLRIRRTLDSAEIDKVISDVEAWKALAIEHRRRAEWRKREVMAIGFERDHLEFLGFPPLAQD
;
A
#
# COMPACT_ATOMS: atom_id res chain seq x y z
N MET A 1 -39.76 73.69 -15.33
CA MET A 1 -39.91 73.24 -13.94
C MET A 1 -39.18 71.91 -13.85
N SER A 2 -37.92 71.89 -13.38
CA SER A 2 -37.52 71.73 -11.96
C SER A 2 -37.94 70.32 -11.48
N GLU A 3 -37.06 69.40 -11.07
CA GLU A 3 -35.94 69.54 -10.14
C GLU A 3 -34.92 68.37 -10.20
N ARG A 4 -33.65 68.74 -9.96
CA ARG A 4 -32.61 68.13 -9.09
C ARG A 4 -32.12 66.66 -9.22
N ASN A 5 -30.83 66.58 -9.58
CA ASN A 5 -29.72 65.64 -9.21
C ASN A 5 -29.58 65.40 -7.66
N PRO A 6 -28.63 64.56 -7.10
CA PRO A 6 -27.54 63.74 -7.71
C PRO A 6 -27.17 62.37 -7.00
N THR A 7 -26.19 61.68 -7.61
CA THR A 7 -25.07 60.87 -7.01
C THR A 7 -25.33 59.60 -6.18
N GLY A 8 -24.74 58.52 -6.67
CA GLY A 8 -24.42 57.29 -5.93
C GLY A 8 -23.42 56.46 -6.74
N GLU A 9 -22.20 56.96 -6.84
CA GLU A 9 -21.01 56.22 -7.30
C GLU A 9 -20.78 55.00 -6.39
N GLY A 10 -20.38 53.87 -6.96
CA GLY A 10 -19.92 52.72 -6.18
C GLY A 10 -20.15 51.36 -6.82
N SER A 11 -19.74 51.16 -8.07
CA SER A 11 -19.64 49.82 -8.66
C SER A 11 -18.33 49.68 -9.41
N ALA A 12 -17.24 49.74 -8.65
CA ALA A 12 -15.93 49.30 -9.07
C ALA A 12 -15.33 48.51 -7.89
N GLU A 13 -14.65 47.41 -8.25
CA GLU A 13 -13.75 46.63 -7.38
C GLU A 13 -14.40 45.71 -6.33
N TYR A 14 -14.92 44.59 -6.82
CA TYR A 14 -14.64 43.30 -6.18
C TYR A 14 -13.93 42.38 -7.18
N ALA A 15 -12.80 42.89 -7.69
CA ALA A 15 -11.72 42.01 -8.13
C ALA A 15 -10.93 41.64 -6.87
N THR A 16 -11.45 40.70 -6.09
CA THR A 16 -10.63 40.04 -5.06
C THR A 16 -9.53 39.27 -5.77
N SER A 17 -8.35 39.88 -5.71
CA SER A 17 -7.08 39.31 -6.09
C SER A 17 -6.90 37.92 -5.46
N PHE A 18 -7.12 36.87 -6.24
CA PHE A 18 -6.43 35.59 -6.01
C PHE A 18 -4.99 35.73 -6.51
N GLY A 19 -4.26 36.61 -5.83
CA GLY A 19 -2.83 36.79 -5.97
C GLY A 19 -2.17 36.26 -4.71
N VAL A 20 -1.98 34.95 -4.66
CA VAL A 20 -0.84 34.34 -3.96
C VAL A 20 -0.33 33.23 -4.88
N SER A 21 0.51 33.62 -5.83
CA SER A 21 1.44 32.73 -6.53
C SER A 21 2.56 32.33 -5.55
N GLY A 22 2.18 31.63 -4.48
CA GLY A 22 3.14 30.91 -3.65
C GLY A 22 3.45 29.62 -4.39
N VAL A 23 4.72 29.38 -4.69
CA VAL A 23 5.16 28.04 -5.08
C VAL A 23 4.71 27.11 -3.94
N ASP A 24 3.96 26.06 -4.26
CA ASP A 24 3.50 25.10 -3.25
C ASP A 24 4.73 24.56 -2.50
N GLU A 25 4.67 24.51 -1.17
CA GLU A 25 5.76 23.95 -0.36
C GLU A 25 6.08 22.51 -0.80
N TYR A 26 5.06 21.79 -1.26
CA TYR A 26 5.20 20.47 -1.86
C TYR A 26 5.98 20.51 -3.19
N ASP A 27 5.66 21.44 -4.10
CA ASP A 27 6.41 21.62 -5.35
C ASP A 27 7.88 21.99 -5.09
N MET A 28 8.14 22.83 -4.08
CA MET A 28 9.51 23.17 -3.67
C MET A 28 10.27 21.95 -3.12
N LEU A 29 9.61 21.13 -2.31
CA LEU A 29 10.19 19.88 -1.80
C LEU A 29 10.55 18.96 -2.97
N LEU A 30 9.60 18.69 -3.87
CA LEU A 30 9.81 17.81 -5.02
C LEU A 30 10.93 18.31 -5.93
N ALA A 31 10.97 19.62 -6.21
CA ALA A 31 12.05 20.22 -6.98
C ALA A 31 13.42 20.03 -6.31
N SER A 32 13.49 20.13 -4.97
CA SER A 32 14.74 19.89 -4.23
C SER A 32 15.21 18.44 -4.27
N LEU A 33 14.27 17.50 -4.41
CA LEU A 33 14.54 16.07 -4.59
C LEU A 33 14.79 15.68 -6.06
N GLY A 34 14.61 16.62 -6.99
CA GLY A 34 14.68 16.35 -8.42
C GLY A 34 13.55 15.45 -8.92
N ARG A 35 12.38 15.51 -8.29
CA ARG A 35 11.22 14.67 -8.58
C ARG A 35 10.02 15.45 -9.09
N THR A 36 9.20 14.77 -9.87
CA THR A 36 7.83 15.16 -10.20
C THR A 36 6.84 14.58 -9.19
N GLU A 37 5.60 15.09 -9.20
CA GLU A 37 4.53 14.53 -8.35
C GLU A 37 4.24 13.06 -8.71
N GLU A 38 4.24 12.72 -10.00
CA GLU A 38 3.99 11.36 -10.47
C GLU A 38 5.07 10.38 -9.98
N GLU A 39 6.34 10.80 -9.98
CA GLU A 39 7.43 10.00 -9.44
C GLU A 39 7.31 9.82 -7.93
N ASP A 40 6.97 10.87 -7.18
CA ASP A 40 6.78 10.79 -5.73
C ASP A 40 5.58 9.89 -5.37
N GLN A 41 4.48 9.99 -6.13
CA GLN A 41 3.35 9.09 -6.00
C GLN A 41 3.75 7.65 -6.27
N ARG A 42 4.49 7.39 -7.35
CA ARG A 42 4.96 6.04 -7.69
C ARG A 42 5.82 5.46 -6.57
N VAL A 43 6.84 6.18 -6.12
CA VAL A 43 7.72 5.74 -5.03
C VAL A 43 6.90 5.46 -3.77
N SER A 44 5.96 6.33 -3.40
CA SER A 44 5.13 6.09 -2.22
C SER A 44 4.25 4.84 -2.31
N VAL A 45 3.70 4.53 -3.48
CA VAL A 45 2.93 3.30 -3.71
C VAL A 45 3.84 2.08 -3.66
N HIS A 46 5.04 2.20 -4.24
CA HIS A 46 6.05 1.16 -4.26
C HIS A 46 6.49 0.76 -2.84
N GLU A 47 6.93 1.73 -2.02
CA GLU A 47 7.35 1.47 -0.64
C GLU A 47 6.21 0.98 0.24
N ALA A 48 4.99 1.50 0.04
CA ALA A 48 3.80 0.99 0.74
C ALA A 48 3.52 -0.48 0.40
N GLY A 49 3.75 -0.89 -0.86
CA GLY A 49 3.65 -2.28 -1.30
C GLY A 49 4.58 -3.21 -0.54
N HIS A 50 5.87 -2.84 -0.44
CA HIS A 50 6.86 -3.57 0.35
C HIS A 50 6.47 -3.65 1.83
N ALA A 51 6.14 -2.52 2.45
CA ALA A 51 5.82 -2.46 3.88
C ALA A 51 4.60 -3.33 4.24
N VAL A 52 3.53 -3.30 3.43
CA VAL A 52 2.35 -4.15 3.64
C VAL A 52 2.69 -5.62 3.42
N ALA A 53 3.43 -5.97 2.36
CA ALA A 53 3.84 -7.35 2.10
C ALA A 53 4.70 -7.92 3.22
N ALA A 54 5.68 -7.15 3.72
CA ALA A 54 6.52 -7.53 4.85
C ALA A 54 5.67 -7.92 6.07
N ARG A 55 4.63 -7.13 6.39
CA ARG A 55 3.71 -7.45 7.50
C ARG A 55 2.88 -8.70 7.24
N LEU A 56 2.34 -8.87 6.04
CA LEU A 56 1.53 -10.04 5.70
C LEU A 56 2.34 -11.35 5.68
N LEU A 57 3.61 -11.26 5.33
CA LEU A 57 4.55 -12.39 5.34
C LEU A 57 5.17 -12.64 6.73
N GLY A 58 4.91 -11.77 7.71
CA GLY A 58 5.47 -11.86 9.06
C GLY A 58 6.96 -11.49 9.14
N HIS A 59 7.48 -10.78 8.14
CA HIS A 59 8.86 -10.31 8.15
C HIS A 59 9.04 -9.13 9.14
N PRO A 60 10.21 -9.04 9.81
CA PRO A 60 10.52 -7.90 10.65
C PRO A 60 10.61 -6.61 9.83
N LEU A 61 9.81 -5.61 10.18
CA LEU A 61 9.83 -4.28 9.56
C LEU A 61 10.35 -3.27 10.57
N GLY A 62 11.29 -2.42 10.15
CA GLY A 62 11.82 -1.31 10.93
C GLY A 62 11.20 0.03 10.54
N GLY A 63 10.88 0.23 9.26
CA GLY A 63 10.23 1.44 8.76
C GLY A 63 10.28 1.54 7.23
N ALA A 64 9.74 2.64 6.73
CA ALA A 64 9.72 2.98 5.31
C ALA A 64 9.98 4.48 5.11
N THR A 65 10.70 4.84 4.06
CA THR A 65 10.90 6.22 3.63
C THR A 65 10.72 6.34 2.13
N ILE A 66 10.19 7.48 1.70
CA ILE A 66 10.17 7.85 0.29
C ILE A 66 11.17 8.96 -0.01
N ASP A 67 11.95 9.41 0.98
CA ASP A 67 13.06 10.33 0.71
C ASP A 67 14.23 9.58 0.07
N PRO A 68 14.82 10.10 -1.02
CA PRO A 68 15.95 9.46 -1.67
C PRO A 68 17.17 9.40 -0.77
N GLY A 69 17.97 8.36 -0.96
CA GLY A 69 19.30 8.24 -0.38
C GLY A 69 20.32 7.70 -1.38
N PRO A 70 21.55 7.42 -0.94
CA PRO A 70 22.56 6.85 -1.81
C PRO A 70 22.11 5.50 -2.38
N GLY A 71 21.80 5.46 -3.68
CA GLY A 71 21.44 4.24 -4.39
C GLY A 71 19.97 3.85 -4.35
N TYR A 72 19.09 4.65 -3.74
CA TYR A 72 17.65 4.34 -3.68
C TYR A 72 16.76 5.58 -3.77
N GLU A 73 15.54 5.40 -4.28
CA GLU A 73 14.53 6.45 -4.38
C GLU A 73 13.57 6.43 -3.19
N GLY A 74 13.17 5.27 -2.75
CA GLY A 74 12.55 5.03 -1.46
C GLY A 74 13.22 3.82 -0.83
N ARG A 75 12.88 3.54 0.42
CA ARG A 75 13.40 2.37 1.10
C ARG A 75 12.45 1.85 2.16
N VAL A 76 12.25 0.54 2.16
CA VAL A 76 11.80 -0.24 3.30
C VAL A 76 12.99 -0.95 3.94
N TRP A 77 13.03 -0.99 5.26
CA TRP A 77 14.10 -1.68 6.00
C TRP A 77 13.57 -2.54 7.13
N GLY A 78 14.34 -3.58 7.50
CA GLY A 78 13.98 -4.50 8.58
C GLY A 78 14.24 -3.96 9.99
N ALA A 79 13.71 -4.64 11.02
CA ALA A 79 13.81 -4.17 12.41
C ALA A 79 15.26 -3.99 12.91
N ALA A 80 16.20 -4.82 12.45
CA ALA A 80 17.62 -4.76 12.82
C ALA A 80 18.40 -3.63 12.11
N HIS A 81 17.76 -2.86 11.24
CA HIS A 81 18.39 -1.76 10.51
C HIS A 81 18.91 -0.66 11.45
N ALA A 82 18.27 -0.40 12.59
CA ALA A 82 18.77 0.56 13.55
C ALA A 82 20.09 0.12 14.22
N GLU A 83 20.34 -1.19 14.35
CA GLU A 83 21.54 -1.75 14.99
C GLU A 83 22.70 -1.97 14.00
N ALA A 84 22.40 -2.26 12.73
CA ALA A 84 23.42 -2.51 11.70
C ALA A 84 24.03 -1.23 11.07
N PHE A 85 23.36 -0.07 11.19
CA PHE A 85 23.76 1.18 10.53
C PHE A 85 24.59 2.13 11.39
N ALA A 86 25.05 1.67 12.56
CA ALA A 86 26.22 2.27 13.19
C ALA A 86 27.50 2.11 12.31
N GLU A 87 27.52 1.17 11.36
CA GLU A 87 28.68 0.87 10.49
C GLU A 87 28.38 0.77 8.98
N GLY A 88 27.21 1.20 8.49
CA GLY A 88 26.94 1.29 7.05
C GLY A 88 26.97 -0.04 6.27
N ARG A 89 26.66 -1.17 6.91
CA ARG A 89 26.53 -2.46 6.22
C ARG A 89 25.09 -2.67 5.76
N GLU A 90 24.84 -2.35 4.50
CA GLU A 90 23.70 -2.88 3.76
C GLU A 90 23.99 -4.35 3.45
N THR A 91 23.06 -5.26 3.75
CA THR A 91 23.23 -6.67 3.39
C THR A 91 22.59 -6.88 2.03
N ASP A 92 23.39 -7.08 1.00
CA ASP A 92 22.90 -7.29 -0.36
C ASP A 92 22.39 -8.74 -0.53
N ALA A 93 21.44 -8.96 -1.44
CA ALA A 93 20.97 -10.30 -1.78
C ALA A 93 22.10 -11.23 -2.25
N SER A 94 23.11 -10.67 -2.94
CA SER A 94 24.29 -11.42 -3.34
C SER A 94 25.15 -11.86 -2.14
N ASP A 95 25.29 -11.03 -1.10
CA ASP A 95 25.98 -11.40 0.14
C ASP A 95 25.25 -12.54 0.87
N VAL A 96 23.91 -12.46 0.93
CA VAL A 96 23.07 -13.52 1.51
C VAL A 96 23.24 -14.82 0.73
N ARG A 97 23.17 -14.76 -0.61
CA ARG A 97 23.40 -15.91 -1.47
C ARG A 97 24.77 -16.52 -1.23
N ASP A 98 25.82 -15.71 -1.20
CA ASP A 98 27.20 -16.21 -1.07
C ASP A 98 27.45 -16.83 0.30
N ALA A 99 26.79 -16.33 1.36
CA ALA A 99 26.82 -16.92 2.69
C ALA A 99 26.05 -18.24 2.79
N ILE A 100 24.91 -18.36 2.12
CA ILE A 100 23.99 -19.52 2.23
C ILE A 100 24.37 -20.62 1.24
N ALA A 101 24.83 -20.29 0.03
CA ALA A 101 25.07 -21.25 -1.04
C ALA A 101 25.94 -22.45 -0.63
N PRO A 102 27.03 -22.31 0.16
CA PRO A 102 27.84 -23.45 0.62
C PRO A 102 27.11 -24.40 1.58
N MET A 103 26.00 -23.96 2.18
CA MET A 103 25.18 -24.76 3.11
C MET A 103 24.01 -25.45 2.40
N MET A 104 23.76 -25.14 1.12
CA MET A 104 22.67 -25.73 0.36
C MET A 104 22.98 -27.18 -0.02
N PRO A 105 22.01 -28.11 0.06
CA PRO A 105 22.21 -29.50 -0.33
C PRO A 105 22.59 -29.66 -1.81
N GLU A 106 23.42 -30.66 -2.09
CA GLU A 106 23.79 -31.04 -3.45
C GLU A 106 22.66 -31.80 -4.17
N PRO A 107 22.69 -31.91 -5.51
CA PRO A 107 21.68 -32.65 -6.26
C PRO A 107 21.50 -34.09 -5.76
N GLY A 108 20.28 -34.41 -5.29
CA GLY A 108 19.91 -35.74 -4.79
C GLY A 108 20.03 -35.90 -3.27
N GLU A 109 20.53 -34.89 -2.56
CA GLU A 109 20.54 -34.86 -1.10
C GLU A 109 19.17 -34.46 -0.51
N ASP A 110 18.96 -34.79 0.76
CA ASP A 110 17.73 -34.42 1.46
C ASP A 110 17.71 -32.92 1.77
N ILE A 111 16.65 -32.25 1.33
CA ILE A 111 16.46 -30.80 1.49
C ILE A 111 15.68 -30.43 2.76
N SER A 112 15.21 -31.41 3.54
CA SER A 112 14.36 -31.15 4.71
C SER A 112 15.03 -30.21 5.73
N SER A 113 16.34 -30.31 5.88
CA SER A 113 17.17 -29.53 6.79
C SER A 113 17.30 -28.04 6.45
N VAL A 114 16.99 -27.64 5.21
CA VAL A 114 17.06 -26.25 4.72
C VAL A 114 15.70 -25.75 4.19
N SER A 115 14.62 -26.46 4.52
CA SER A 115 13.27 -26.12 4.04
C SER A 115 12.80 -24.73 4.50
N ASP A 116 13.23 -24.31 5.68
CA ASP A 116 13.04 -22.97 6.22
C ASP A 116 13.78 -21.89 5.41
N VAL A 117 15.00 -22.17 4.96
CA VAL A 117 15.78 -21.29 4.07
C VAL A 117 15.02 -21.08 2.76
N PHE A 118 14.50 -22.14 2.14
CA PHE A 118 13.69 -22.03 0.92
C PHE A 118 12.42 -21.20 1.14
N ALA A 119 11.71 -21.43 2.25
CA ALA A 119 10.51 -20.68 2.59
C ALA A 119 10.81 -19.19 2.80
N ASN A 120 11.89 -18.85 3.50
CA ASN A 120 12.33 -17.47 3.73
C ASN A 120 12.72 -16.77 2.42
N ILE A 121 13.50 -17.44 1.55
CA ILE A 121 13.88 -16.90 0.24
C ILE A 121 12.64 -16.64 -0.61
N TYR A 122 11.69 -17.58 -0.62
CA TYR A 122 10.45 -17.40 -1.36
C TYR A 122 9.65 -16.21 -0.82
N GLY A 123 9.53 -16.07 0.50
CA GLY A 123 8.92 -14.90 1.13
C GLY A 123 9.60 -13.59 0.72
N HIS A 124 10.93 -13.51 0.78
CA HIS A 124 11.67 -12.32 0.37
C HIS A 124 11.50 -11.99 -1.12
N CYS A 125 11.46 -13.00 -2.01
CA CYS A 125 11.16 -12.75 -3.42
C CYS A 125 9.73 -12.21 -3.63
N ILE A 126 8.74 -12.64 -2.84
CA ILE A 126 7.39 -12.04 -2.85
C ILE A 126 7.43 -10.59 -2.37
N GLU A 127 8.15 -10.31 -1.28
CA GLU A 127 8.31 -8.95 -0.77
C GLU A 127 8.98 -8.03 -1.80
N LEU A 128 10.09 -8.45 -2.41
CA LEU A 128 10.77 -7.71 -3.49
C LEU A 128 9.86 -7.48 -4.70
N ALA A 129 8.91 -8.39 -4.97
CA ALA A 129 7.94 -8.21 -6.04
C ALA A 129 6.78 -7.27 -5.67
N ALA A 130 6.59 -6.97 -4.38
CA ALA A 130 5.42 -6.28 -3.86
C ALA A 130 5.34 -4.82 -4.28
N GLY A 131 6.45 -4.08 -4.33
CA GLY A 131 6.46 -2.69 -4.79
C GLY A 131 5.92 -2.55 -6.21
N ARG A 132 6.43 -3.37 -7.14
CA ARG A 132 5.93 -3.42 -8.53
C ARG A 132 4.49 -3.92 -8.63
N ALA A 133 4.08 -4.87 -7.78
CA ALA A 133 2.71 -5.34 -7.74
C ALA A 133 1.74 -4.23 -7.30
N ALA A 134 2.11 -3.45 -6.29
CA ALA A 134 1.35 -2.29 -5.81
C ALA A 134 1.24 -1.20 -6.88
N GLU A 135 2.35 -0.88 -7.56
CA GLU A 135 2.34 0.06 -8.70
C GLU A 135 1.29 -0.35 -9.74
N ARG A 136 1.31 -1.61 -10.21
CA ARG A 136 0.35 -2.11 -11.21
C ARG A 136 -1.10 -2.17 -10.72
N MET A 137 -1.31 -2.29 -9.42
CA MET A 137 -2.64 -2.33 -8.83
C MET A 137 -3.29 -0.94 -8.76
N LEU A 138 -2.49 0.09 -8.52
CA LEU A 138 -2.99 1.42 -8.15
C LEU A 138 -2.63 2.53 -9.15
N LEU A 139 -1.68 2.29 -10.06
CA LEU A 139 -1.21 3.25 -11.05
C LEU A 139 -1.38 2.68 -12.45
N ASP A 140 -1.58 3.56 -13.43
CA ASP A 140 -1.62 3.18 -14.84
C ASP A 140 -0.23 2.73 -15.32
N ASP A 141 -0.19 1.74 -16.23
CA ASP A 141 1.04 1.06 -16.71
C ASP A 141 2.11 2.01 -17.29
N HIS A 142 1.75 3.26 -17.60
CA HIS A 142 2.64 4.28 -18.16
C HIS A 142 3.70 4.81 -17.19
N HIS A 143 3.51 4.63 -15.87
CA HIS A 143 4.40 5.21 -14.86
C HIS A 143 5.39 4.19 -14.28
N SER A 144 5.37 2.92 -14.70
CA SER A 144 6.15 1.85 -14.06
C SER A 144 7.63 1.83 -14.52
N GLN A 145 8.39 2.90 -14.19
CA GLN A 145 9.83 2.93 -14.39
C GLN A 145 10.57 1.97 -13.43
N SER A 146 11.71 1.48 -13.90
CA SER A 146 12.46 0.28 -13.46
C SER A 146 12.63 0.08 -11.94
N ALA A 147 11.99 -0.95 -11.39
CA ALA A 147 12.30 -1.60 -10.11
C ALA A 147 13.57 -2.48 -10.28
N GLY A 148 14.63 -1.86 -10.80
CA GLY A 148 15.80 -2.55 -11.33
C GLY A 148 16.59 -3.25 -10.23
N ASP A 149 16.65 -2.62 -9.06
CA ASP A 149 17.35 -3.20 -7.91
C ASP A 149 16.56 -4.36 -7.28
N ASP A 150 15.24 -4.24 -7.08
CA ASP A 150 14.43 -5.35 -6.56
C ASP A 150 14.50 -6.58 -7.46
N LEU A 151 14.45 -6.37 -8.78
CA LEU A 151 14.57 -7.45 -9.75
C LEU A 151 15.95 -8.11 -9.66
N ARG A 152 17.03 -7.33 -9.56
CA ARG A 152 18.39 -7.85 -9.39
C ARG A 152 18.50 -8.65 -8.09
N GLN A 153 18.06 -8.09 -6.97
CA GLN A 153 18.08 -8.79 -5.68
C GLN A 153 17.28 -10.10 -5.73
N MET A 154 16.12 -10.09 -6.39
CA MET A 154 15.30 -11.29 -6.56
C MET A 154 15.97 -12.34 -7.46
N GLN A 155 16.70 -11.92 -8.50
CA GLN A 155 17.51 -12.81 -9.33
C GLN A 155 18.63 -13.47 -8.51
N ASP A 156 19.33 -12.70 -7.67
CA ASP A 156 20.39 -13.20 -6.81
C ASP A 156 19.87 -14.25 -5.82
N LEU A 157 18.73 -13.99 -5.18
CA LEU A 157 18.06 -14.93 -4.28
C LEU A 157 17.52 -16.17 -5.04
N ALA A 158 16.96 -15.99 -6.23
CA ALA A 158 16.41 -17.08 -7.02
C ALA A 158 17.45 -18.13 -7.42
N LEU A 159 18.74 -17.79 -7.50
CA LEU A 159 19.84 -18.74 -7.79
C LEU A 159 20.02 -19.83 -6.72
N LEU A 160 19.55 -19.57 -5.49
CA LEU A 160 19.53 -20.57 -4.43
C LEU A 160 18.50 -21.68 -4.71
N ILE A 161 17.46 -21.35 -5.49
CA ILE A 161 16.33 -22.25 -5.79
C ILE A 161 16.44 -22.84 -7.20
N CYS A 162 16.71 -21.98 -8.18
CA CYS A 162 16.67 -22.28 -9.60
C CYS A 162 18.10 -22.31 -10.17
N LYS A 163 18.38 -23.30 -11.03
CA LYS A 163 19.71 -23.47 -11.64
C LYS A 163 19.80 -23.05 -13.11
N SER A 164 18.68 -22.73 -13.75
CA SER A 164 18.63 -22.27 -15.14
C SER A 164 17.92 -20.93 -15.26
N ASP A 165 18.34 -20.11 -16.22
CA ASP A 165 17.76 -18.78 -16.47
C ASP A 165 16.25 -18.85 -16.67
N LYS A 166 15.78 -19.86 -17.43
CA LYS A 166 14.35 -20.08 -17.66
C LYS A 166 13.57 -20.34 -16.37
N ALA A 167 14.15 -21.10 -15.44
CA ALA A 167 13.52 -21.37 -14.16
C ALA A 167 13.50 -20.11 -13.27
N ILE A 168 14.58 -19.33 -13.26
CA ILE A 168 14.68 -18.06 -12.54
C ILE A 168 13.62 -17.08 -13.03
N GLU A 169 13.51 -16.85 -14.34
CA GLU A 169 12.49 -15.98 -14.94
C GLU A 169 11.06 -16.40 -14.55
N THR A 170 10.79 -17.71 -14.61
CA THR A 170 9.47 -18.27 -14.29
C THR A 170 9.16 -18.11 -12.81
N PHE A 171 10.14 -18.33 -11.95
CA PHE A 171 10.03 -18.15 -10.50
C PHE A 171 9.78 -16.68 -10.11
N ILE A 172 10.50 -15.74 -10.71
CA ILE A 172 10.29 -14.29 -10.52
C ILE A 172 8.88 -13.89 -10.97
N THR A 173 8.45 -14.37 -12.14
CA THR A 173 7.10 -14.10 -12.64
C THR A 173 6.03 -14.63 -11.67
N HIS A 174 6.24 -15.84 -11.13
CA HIS A 174 5.37 -16.42 -10.11
C HIS A 174 5.35 -15.58 -8.82
N CYS A 175 6.50 -15.11 -8.33
CA CYS A 175 6.57 -14.24 -7.17
C CYS A 175 5.78 -12.94 -7.40
N GLY A 176 5.83 -12.37 -8.60
CA GLY A 176 5.00 -11.21 -8.98
C GLY A 176 3.50 -11.48 -8.93
N VAL A 177 3.05 -12.66 -9.37
CA VAL A 177 1.64 -13.07 -9.26
C VAL A 177 1.25 -13.26 -7.80
N ALA A 178 2.09 -13.94 -7.01
CA ALA A 178 1.86 -14.17 -5.59
C ALA A 178 1.81 -12.86 -4.79
N ALA A 179 2.70 -11.90 -5.08
CA ALA A 179 2.69 -10.58 -4.44
C ALA A 179 1.41 -9.80 -4.75
N ARG A 180 0.94 -9.82 -6.00
CA ARG A 180 -0.35 -9.22 -6.36
C ARG A 180 -1.52 -9.87 -5.62
N ASP A 181 -1.57 -11.20 -5.57
CA ASP A 181 -2.64 -11.93 -4.88
C ASP A 181 -2.63 -11.63 -3.36
N LEU A 182 -1.43 -11.57 -2.78
CA LEU A 182 -1.21 -11.20 -1.38
C LEU A 182 -1.72 -9.78 -1.07
N LEU A 183 -1.42 -8.81 -1.93
CA LEU A 183 -1.79 -7.40 -1.71
C LEU A 183 -3.24 -7.07 -2.08
N MET A 184 -3.88 -7.81 -2.98
CA MET A 184 -5.20 -7.47 -3.52
C MET A 184 -6.28 -7.22 -2.46
N PRO A 185 -6.40 -8.02 -1.37
CA PRO A 185 -7.38 -7.76 -0.30
C PRO A 185 -7.08 -6.50 0.53
N TYR A 186 -5.86 -5.98 0.43
CA TYR A 186 -5.31 -4.88 1.22
C TYR A 186 -4.98 -3.63 0.38
N GLY A 187 -5.54 -3.52 -0.84
CA GLY A 187 -5.33 -2.36 -1.71
C GLY A 187 -5.64 -1.01 -1.04
N ASP A 188 -6.69 -0.97 -0.19
CA ASP A 188 -7.03 0.21 0.61
C ASP A 188 -5.91 0.58 1.59
N ALA A 189 -5.28 -0.40 2.22
CA ALA A 189 -4.18 -0.18 3.16
C ALA A 189 -2.94 0.35 2.44
N VAL A 190 -2.61 -0.19 1.26
CA VAL A 190 -1.51 0.31 0.43
C VAL A 190 -1.77 1.76 0.00
N MET A 191 -2.99 2.09 -0.42
CA MET A 191 -3.38 3.44 -0.85
C MET A 191 -3.32 4.46 0.29
N VAL A 192 -3.82 4.12 1.48
CA VAL A 192 -3.76 5.02 2.63
C VAL A 192 -2.32 5.16 3.11
N LEU A 193 -1.56 4.08 3.19
CA LEU A 193 -0.17 4.11 3.61
C LEU A 193 0.70 4.94 2.66
N SER A 194 0.52 4.81 1.34
CA SER A 194 1.25 5.63 0.36
C SER A 194 0.92 7.12 0.52
N THR A 195 -0.34 7.46 0.79
CA THR A 195 -0.75 8.84 1.09
C THR A 195 -0.10 9.36 2.36
N VAL A 196 -0.07 8.57 3.43
CA VAL A 196 0.59 8.97 4.69
C VAL A 196 2.10 9.12 4.46
N LEU A 197 2.74 8.23 3.69
CA LEU A 197 4.15 8.34 3.33
C LEU A 197 4.45 9.61 2.53
N ARG A 198 3.60 10.01 1.57
CA ARG A 198 3.77 11.29 0.84
C ARG A 198 3.80 12.50 1.76
N ILE A 199 2.96 12.49 2.80
CA ILE A 199 2.84 13.58 3.78
C ILE A 199 3.97 13.54 4.80
N ARG A 200 4.27 12.36 5.34
CA ARG A 200 5.20 12.16 6.47
C ARG A 200 6.64 11.94 6.03
N ARG A 201 6.85 11.56 4.77
CA ARG A 201 8.11 11.16 4.11
C ARG A 201 8.72 9.87 4.65
N THR A 202 8.78 9.73 5.97
CA THR A 202 9.33 8.59 6.68
C THR A 202 8.39 8.14 7.78
N LEU A 203 8.21 6.83 7.92
CA LEU A 203 7.45 6.20 8.99
C LEU A 203 8.27 5.10 9.65
N ASP A 204 8.16 4.98 10.97
CA ASP A 204 8.66 3.81 11.68
C ASP A 204 7.68 2.63 11.61
N SER A 205 8.14 1.47 12.08
CA SER A 205 7.35 0.23 12.10
C SER A 205 6.02 0.34 12.85
N ALA A 206 5.95 1.13 13.94
CA ALA A 206 4.75 1.25 14.77
C ALA A 206 3.74 2.20 14.12
N GLU A 207 4.20 3.26 13.45
CA GLU A 207 3.36 4.14 12.66
C GLU A 207 2.74 3.38 11.48
N ILE A 208 3.51 2.54 10.78
CA ILE A 208 3.01 1.68 9.70
C ILE A 208 1.94 0.71 10.22
N ASP A 209 2.22 0.02 11.34
CA ASP A 209 1.26 -0.91 11.97
C ASP A 209 -0.04 -0.22 12.34
N LYS A 210 0.06 1.00 12.87
CA LYS A 210 -1.10 1.80 13.21
C LYS A 210 -1.94 2.15 11.98
N VAL A 211 -1.31 2.59 10.89
CA VAL A 211 -2.03 2.90 9.64
C VAL A 211 -2.77 1.67 9.12
N ILE A 212 -2.10 0.52 9.03
CA ILE A 212 -2.72 -0.73 8.55
C ILE A 212 -3.87 -1.15 9.46
N SER A 213 -3.65 -1.15 10.78
CA SER A 213 -4.68 -1.52 11.76
C SER A 213 -5.89 -0.59 11.73
N ASP A 214 -5.68 0.71 11.58
CA ASP A 214 -6.77 1.68 11.49
C ASP A 214 -7.59 1.41 10.21
N VAL A 215 -6.96 1.22 9.05
CA VAL A 215 -7.68 0.92 7.80
C VAL A 215 -8.53 -0.35 7.91
N GLU A 216 -7.98 -1.43 8.47
CA GLU A 216 -8.72 -2.69 8.63
C GLU A 216 -9.88 -2.56 9.63
N ALA A 217 -9.69 -1.81 10.72
CA ALA A 217 -10.77 -1.52 11.66
C ALA A 217 -11.92 -0.73 11.01
N TRP A 218 -11.59 0.24 10.15
CA TRP A 218 -12.58 1.02 9.40
C TRP A 218 -13.34 0.17 8.39
N LYS A 219 -12.64 -0.72 7.66
CA LYS A 219 -13.27 -1.70 6.75
C LYS A 219 -14.24 -2.61 7.49
N ALA A 220 -13.83 -3.16 8.63
CA ALA A 220 -14.67 -4.01 9.46
C ALA A 220 -15.93 -3.28 9.95
N LEU A 221 -15.78 -2.02 10.38
CA LEU A 221 -16.91 -1.19 10.81
C LEU A 221 -17.89 -0.92 9.66
N ALA A 222 -17.39 -0.61 8.47
CA ALA A 222 -18.21 -0.37 7.28
C ALA A 222 -19.00 -1.63 6.87
N ILE A 223 -18.37 -2.80 6.92
CA ILE A 223 -19.01 -4.09 6.66
C ILE A 223 -20.13 -4.36 7.68
N GLU A 224 -19.86 -4.13 8.96
CA GLU A 224 -20.84 -4.33 10.03
C GLU A 224 -22.03 -3.36 9.90
N HIS A 225 -21.78 -2.10 9.57
CA HIS A 225 -22.84 -1.12 9.30
C HIS A 225 -23.75 -1.56 8.14
N ARG A 226 -23.16 -2.06 7.05
CA ARG A 226 -23.91 -2.62 5.93
C ARG A 226 -24.75 -3.82 6.35
N ARG A 227 -24.17 -4.78 7.08
CA ARG A 227 -24.88 -5.95 7.59
C ARG A 227 -26.08 -5.57 8.46
N ARG A 228 -25.93 -4.59 9.36
CA ARG A 228 -27.03 -4.08 10.19
C ARG A 228 -28.12 -3.37 9.38
N ALA A 229 -27.76 -2.64 8.33
CA ALA A 229 -28.74 -2.03 7.44
C ALA A 229 -29.54 -3.09 6.67
N GLU A 230 -28.89 -4.12 6.16
CA GLU A 230 -29.54 -5.25 5.50
C GLU A 230 -30.45 -6.04 6.44
N TRP A 231 -30.00 -6.27 7.68
CA TRP A 231 -30.79 -6.93 8.71
C TRP A 231 -32.08 -6.14 9.01
N ARG A 232 -31.97 -4.84 9.27
CA ARG A 232 -33.14 -3.96 9.49
C ARG A 232 -34.11 -3.98 8.32
N LYS A 233 -33.60 -4.00 7.08
CA LYS A 233 -34.44 -4.11 5.89
C LYS A 233 -35.23 -5.43 5.86
N ARG A 234 -34.62 -6.55 6.26
CA ARG A 234 -35.29 -7.85 6.34
C ARG A 234 -36.32 -7.91 7.46
N GLU A 235 -36.03 -7.31 8.63
CA GLU A 235 -37.01 -7.21 9.73
C GLU A 235 -38.25 -6.42 9.31
N VAL A 236 -38.08 -5.26 8.66
CA VAL A 236 -39.20 -4.46 8.15
C VAL A 236 -40.03 -5.24 7.12
N MET A 237 -39.38 -5.98 6.21
CA MET A 237 -40.09 -6.82 5.25
C MET A 237 -40.83 -7.98 5.92
N ALA A 238 -40.26 -8.60 6.95
CA ALA A 238 -40.90 -9.69 7.69
C ALA A 238 -42.14 -9.20 8.46
N ILE A 239 -42.05 -8.04 9.12
CA ILE A 239 -43.19 -7.39 9.78
C ILE A 239 -44.28 -7.06 8.76
N GLY A 240 -43.89 -6.53 7.59
CA GLY A 240 -44.82 -6.27 6.49
C GLY A 240 -45.54 -7.52 6.02
N PHE A 241 -44.80 -8.62 5.80
CA PHE A 241 -45.37 -9.90 5.40
C PHE A 241 -46.33 -10.48 6.45
N GLU A 242 -45.98 -10.41 7.74
CA GLU A 242 -46.83 -10.89 8.83
C GLU A 242 -48.15 -10.10 8.91
N ARG A 243 -48.08 -8.77 8.77
CA ARG A 243 -49.26 -7.91 8.70
C ARG A 243 -50.14 -8.24 7.50
N ASP A 244 -49.55 -8.33 6.31
CA ASP A 244 -50.29 -8.60 5.07
C ASP A 244 -50.92 -10.01 5.11
N HIS A 245 -50.27 -10.98 5.77
CA HIS A 245 -50.81 -12.32 5.98
C HIS A 245 -51.99 -12.33 6.96
N LEU A 246 -51.92 -11.57 8.05
CA LEU A 246 -53.03 -11.42 9.01
C LEU A 246 -54.23 -10.69 8.40
N GLU A 247 -53.99 -9.67 7.57
CA GLU A 247 -55.03 -8.97 6.80
C GLU A 247 -55.70 -9.91 5.78
N PHE A 248 -54.92 -10.73 5.07
CA PHE A 248 -55.44 -11.72 4.12
C PHE A 248 -56.31 -12.80 4.78
N LEU A 249 -55.99 -13.19 6.01
CA LEU A 249 -56.76 -14.18 6.77
C LEU A 249 -58.00 -13.59 7.49
N GLY A 250 -58.25 -12.28 7.36
CA GLY A 250 -59.44 -11.63 7.91
C GLY A 250 -59.44 -11.47 9.44
N PHE A 251 -58.27 -11.54 10.08
CA PHE A 251 -58.17 -11.26 11.51
C PHE A 251 -58.16 -9.74 11.73
N PRO A 252 -58.98 -9.21 12.65
CA PRO A 252 -58.95 -7.79 12.98
C PRO A 252 -57.57 -7.41 13.58
N PRO A 253 -57.06 -6.20 13.31
CA PRO A 253 -55.79 -5.77 13.87
C PRO A 253 -55.86 -5.79 15.40
N LEU A 254 -54.87 -6.40 16.04
CA LEU A 254 -54.72 -6.37 17.50
C LEU A 254 -54.63 -4.90 17.94
N ALA A 255 -55.61 -4.46 18.73
CA ALA A 255 -55.62 -3.14 19.34
C ALA A 255 -54.36 -2.97 20.20
N GLN A 256 -53.58 -1.92 19.93
CA GLN A 256 -52.45 -1.53 20.76
C GLN A 256 -52.97 -0.72 21.95
N ASP A 257 -52.77 -1.22 23.17
CA ASP A 257 -52.89 -0.48 24.43
C ASP A 257 -51.60 0.31 24.73
#